data_AF-A0A7K2M1W5-F1
#
_entry.id   AF-A0A7K2M1W5-F1
#
_cell.length_a   1.000
_cell.length_b   1.000
_cell.length_c   1.000
_cell.angle_alpha   90.00
_cell.angle_beta   90.00
_cell.angle_gamma   90.00
#
_symmetry.space_group_name_H-M   'P 1'
#
loop_
_entity.id
_entity.type
_entity.pdbx_description
1 polymer ?
#
loop_
_entity_poly.entity_id
_entity_poly.type
_entity_poly.pdbx_seq_one_letter_code
_entity_poly.pdbx_strand_id
1 'polypeptide(L)'
;TPEALRVLASRPYRVSSASNRIGLRTEGPALERARPGELPSEGMVLGAVQVPPDGRPLVFLADHPTTGGYPVIAVVHAADLPAAAQAVPGTPVRF
;
A
#
# COMPACT_ATOMS: atom_id res chain seq x y z
N THR A 1 -2.22 -9.01 10.67
CA THR A 1 -1.98 -9.51 12.05
C THR A 1 -0.95 -8.63 12.75
N PRO A 2 -0.66 -8.78 14.06
CA PRO A 2 0.46 -8.07 14.69
C PRO A 2 1.80 -8.31 14.00
N GLU A 3 2.02 -9.51 13.44
CA GLU A 3 3.18 -9.80 12.60
C GLU A 3 3.21 -8.92 11.35
N ALA A 4 2.09 -8.79 10.63
CA ALA A 4 2.03 -7.93 9.45
C ALA A 4 2.42 -6.46 9.74
N LEU A 5 2.03 -5.92 10.89
CA LEU A 5 2.46 -4.57 11.30
C LEU A 5 3.98 -4.51 11.52
N ARG A 6 4.57 -5.52 12.17
CA ARG A 6 6.02 -5.61 12.35
C ARG A 6 6.75 -5.75 11.01
N VAL A 7 6.24 -6.56 10.09
CA VAL A 7 6.83 -6.74 8.76
C VAL A 7 6.80 -5.43 7.98
N LEU A 8 5.66 -4.74 7.94
CA LEU A 8 5.50 -3.45 7.26
C LEU A 8 6.53 -2.42 7.76
N ALA A 9 6.69 -2.30 9.07
CA ALA A 9 7.56 -1.28 9.70
C ALA A 9 9.06 -1.63 9.72
N SER A 10 9.46 -2.86 9.38
CA SER A 10 10.86 -3.32 9.54
C SER A 10 11.50 -3.84 8.26
N ARG A 11 10.72 -4.34 7.30
CA ARG A 11 11.25 -4.97 6.08
C ARG A 11 11.32 -3.97 4.92
N PRO A 12 12.35 -4.07 4.05
CA PRO A 12 12.42 -3.25 2.86
C PRO A 12 11.44 -3.75 1.78
N TYR A 13 10.90 -2.82 1.03
CA TYR A 13 10.12 -3.04 -0.18
C TYR A 13 10.83 -2.39 -1.37
N ARG A 14 10.38 -2.73 -2.59
CA ARG A 14 10.75 -2.03 -3.82
C ARG A 14 9.51 -1.61 -4.56
N VAL A 15 9.57 -0.48 -5.26
CA VAL A 15 8.50 -0.08 -6.19
C VAL A 15 8.43 -1.10 -7.32
N SER A 16 7.23 -1.62 -7.57
CA SER A 16 6.96 -2.54 -8.67
C SER A 16 6.82 -1.81 -10.00
N SER A 17 7.17 -2.47 -11.10
CA SER A 17 6.93 -1.98 -12.47
C SER A 17 5.44 -1.82 -12.81
N ALA A 18 4.54 -2.43 -12.02
CA ALA A 18 3.10 -2.27 -12.17
C ALA A 18 2.53 -0.97 -11.54
N SER A 19 3.39 -0.13 -10.95
CA SER A 19 2.99 1.14 -10.34
C SER A 19 2.56 2.17 -11.38
N ASN A 20 1.56 2.96 -11.07
CA ASN A 20 1.05 4.02 -11.93
C ASN A 20 0.38 5.13 -11.10
N ARG A 21 -0.32 6.07 -11.74
CA ARG A 21 -0.98 7.18 -11.05
C ARG A 21 -2.11 6.78 -10.08
N ILE A 22 -2.64 5.57 -10.20
CA ILE A 22 -3.64 5.02 -9.26
C ILE A 22 -2.96 4.61 -7.96
N GLY A 23 -1.77 4.00 -8.04
CA GLY A 23 -1.02 3.65 -6.84
C GLY A 23 0.38 3.13 -7.08
N LEU A 24 1.20 3.33 -6.04
CA LEU A 24 2.54 2.75 -5.91
C LEU A 24 2.39 1.32 -5.38
N ARG A 25 2.67 0.36 -6.25
CA ARG A 25 2.67 -1.07 -5.93
C ARG A 25 4.04 -1.47 -5.43
N THR A 26 4.09 -2.37 -4.46
CA THR A 26 5.35 -2.85 -3.90
C THR A 26 5.65 -4.30 -4.27
N GLU A 27 6.93 -4.61 -4.38
CA GLU A 27 7.51 -5.95 -4.35
C GLU A 27 8.26 -6.13 -3.04
N GLY A 28 8.15 -7.31 -2.44
CA GLY A 28 8.70 -7.58 -1.11
C GLY A 28 7.88 -8.62 -0.34
N PRO A 29 8.02 -8.68 0.99
CA PRO A 29 7.32 -9.66 1.80
C PRO A 29 5.80 -9.40 1.80
N ALA A 30 5.04 -10.47 1.61
CA ALA A 30 3.58 -10.44 1.74
C ALA A 30 3.17 -10.29 3.21
N LEU A 31 2.16 -9.47 3.46
CA LEU A 31 1.57 -9.24 4.76
C LEU A 31 0.40 -10.20 4.99
N GLU A 32 0.42 -10.86 6.14
CA GLU A 32 -0.69 -11.71 6.57
C GLU A 32 -1.91 -10.85 6.97
N ARG A 33 -2.99 -11.01 6.22
CA ARG A 33 -4.27 -10.35 6.48
C ARG A 33 -4.96 -11.03 7.66
N ALA A 34 -5.35 -10.24 8.66
CA ALA A 34 -6.16 -10.74 9.77
C ALA A 34 -7.60 -11.10 9.34
N ARG A 35 -8.05 -10.57 8.18
CA ARG A 35 -9.35 -10.83 7.57
C ARG A 35 -9.14 -11.31 6.13
N PRO A 36 -9.48 -12.57 5.78
CA PRO A 36 -9.18 -13.13 4.47
C PRO A 36 -10.14 -12.65 3.35
N GLY A 37 -11.39 -12.33 3.68
CA GLY A 37 -12.39 -11.87 2.72
C GLY A 37 -12.31 -10.37 2.41
N GLU A 38 -13.12 -9.92 1.46
CA GLU A 38 -13.32 -8.49 1.21
C GLU A 38 -14.10 -7.84 2.36
N LEU A 39 -13.86 -6.55 2.55
CA LEU A 39 -14.61 -5.68 3.44
C LEU A 39 -15.77 -5.04 2.66
N PRO A 40 -16.85 -4.63 3.33
CA PRO A 40 -17.80 -3.70 2.74
C PRO A 40 -17.05 -2.49 2.15
N SER A 41 -17.52 -1.98 1.01
CA SER A 41 -16.88 -0.85 0.36
C SER A 41 -16.87 0.38 1.28
N GLU A 42 -15.69 0.90 1.56
CA GLU A 42 -15.48 2.09 2.38
C GLU A 42 -14.79 3.19 1.59
N GLY A 43 -14.99 4.44 2.01
CA GLY A 43 -14.37 5.60 1.38
C GLY A 43 -12.84 5.53 1.49
N MET A 44 -12.17 5.84 0.39
CA MET A 44 -10.72 5.71 0.30
C MET A 44 -10.04 7.07 0.16
N VAL A 45 -8.91 7.21 0.85
CA VAL A 45 -8.17 8.48 0.94
C VAL A 45 -6.81 8.37 0.27
N LEU A 46 -6.32 9.51 -0.20
CA LEU A 46 -4.99 9.63 -0.76
C LEU A 46 -3.94 9.19 0.27
N GLY A 47 -2.99 8.36 -0.16
CA GLY A 47 -1.96 7.80 0.70
C GLY A 47 -2.38 6.55 1.49
N ALA A 48 -3.64 6.10 1.39
CA ALA A 48 -4.04 4.86 2.04
C ALA A 48 -3.19 3.67 1.55
N VAL A 49 -2.65 2.91 2.51
CA VAL A 49 -1.84 1.73 2.27
C VAL A 49 -2.75 0.51 2.38
N GLN A 50 -3.19 0.03 1.23
CA GLN A 50 -4.08 -1.11 1.13
C GLN A 50 -3.29 -2.43 1.05
N VAL A 51 -3.85 -3.50 1.60
CA VAL A 51 -3.29 -4.86 1.54
C VAL A 51 -4.25 -5.78 0.77
N PRO A 52 -4.07 -5.95 -0.55
CA PRO A 52 -4.87 -6.85 -1.39
C PRO A 52 -4.66 -8.34 -1.03
N PRO A 53 -5.37 -9.27 -1.68
CA PRO A 53 -5.25 -10.72 -1.41
C PRO A 53 -3.84 -11.30 -1.56
N ASP A 54 -2.98 -10.71 -2.39
CA ASP A 54 -1.57 -11.12 -2.55
C ASP A 54 -0.67 -10.67 -1.39
N GLY A 55 -1.21 -9.89 -0.46
CA GLY A 55 -0.52 -9.38 0.74
C GLY A 55 0.48 -8.27 0.46
N ARG A 56 0.63 -7.77 -0.77
CA ARG A 56 1.64 -6.76 -1.10
C ARG A 56 1.08 -5.35 -0.90
N PRO A 57 1.71 -4.50 -0.07
CA PRO A 57 1.23 -3.14 0.14
C PRO A 57 1.09 -2.35 -1.17
N LEU A 58 -0.03 -1.63 -1.30
CA LEU A 58 -0.32 -0.67 -2.36
C LEU A 58 -0.61 0.69 -1.71
N VAL A 59 0.16 1.72 -2.07
CA VAL A 59 -0.14 3.10 -1.66
C VAL A 59 -1.01 3.76 -2.72
N PHE A 60 -2.19 4.23 -2.34
CA PHE A 60 -3.07 4.97 -3.24
C PHE A 60 -2.53 6.38 -3.55
N LEU A 61 -2.51 6.73 -4.84
CA LEU A 61 -2.01 7.98 -5.38
C LEU A 61 -3.14 8.80 -6.03
N ALA A 62 -2.83 9.85 -6.77
CA ALA A 62 -3.78 10.88 -7.20
C ALA A 62 -5.03 10.36 -7.94
N ASP A 63 -4.92 9.23 -8.65
CA ASP A 63 -6.03 8.64 -9.41
C ASP A 63 -6.65 7.43 -8.67
N HIS A 64 -6.49 7.32 -7.35
CA HIS A 64 -7.07 6.23 -6.56
C HIS A 64 -8.60 6.19 -6.66
N PRO A 65 -9.24 5.01 -6.57
CA PRO A 65 -10.69 4.91 -6.53
C PRO A 65 -11.25 5.59 -5.28
N THR A 66 -12.48 6.11 -5.36
CA THR A 66 -13.14 6.75 -4.22
C THR A 66 -13.56 5.78 -3.13
N THR A 67 -13.68 4.49 -3.47
CA THR A 67 -14.03 3.41 -2.55
C THR A 67 -13.14 2.20 -2.72
N GLY A 68 -13.03 1.37 -1.70
CA GLY A 68 -12.27 0.11 -1.74
C GLY A 68 -12.77 -0.93 -0.76
N GLY A 69 -12.53 -2.21 -1.08
CA GLY A 69 -12.98 -3.36 -0.29
C GLY A 69 -11.83 -4.17 0.34
N TYR A 70 -10.57 -3.74 0.23
CA TYR A 70 -9.46 -4.42 0.90
C TYR A 70 -8.99 -3.66 2.15
N PRO A 71 -8.45 -4.37 3.15
CA PRO A 71 -7.97 -3.75 4.39
C PRO A 71 -6.92 -2.67 4.14
N VAL A 72 -7.09 -1.53 4.81
CA VAL A 72 -6.07 -0.48 4.90
C VAL A 72 -5.30 -0.67 6.21
N ILE A 73 -3.97 -0.77 6.11
CA ILE A 73 -3.10 -1.02 7.27
C ILE A 73 -2.46 0.26 7.82
N ALA A 74 -2.31 1.30 6.98
CA ALA A 74 -1.73 2.58 7.33
C ALA A 74 -2.17 3.66 6.31
N VAL A 75 -1.80 4.92 6.57
CA VAL A 75 -1.94 6.04 5.62
C VAL A 75 -0.62 6.79 5.58
N VAL A 76 -0.08 7.00 4.38
CA VAL A 76 1.15 7.78 4.17
C VAL A 76 0.87 9.25 4.47
N HIS A 77 1.76 9.88 5.22
CA HIS A 77 1.62 11.28 5.58
C HIS A 77 1.69 12.18 4.33
N ALA A 78 0.88 13.24 4.31
CA ALA A 78 0.71 14.05 3.09
C ALA A 78 2.02 14.66 2.57
N ALA A 79 2.95 14.98 3.47
CA ALA A 79 4.27 15.52 3.14
C ALA A 79 5.17 14.54 2.36
N ASP A 80 4.92 13.23 2.49
CA ASP A 80 5.75 12.17 1.88
C ASP A 80 5.18 11.67 0.54
N LEU A 81 3.92 12.03 0.23
CA LEU A 81 3.26 11.63 -1.01
C LEU A 81 3.96 12.13 -2.29
N PRO A 82 4.50 13.37 -2.36
CA PRO A 82 5.26 13.79 -3.54
C PRO A 82 6.47 12.90 -3.80
N ALA A 83 7.19 12.48 -2.75
CA ALA A 83 8.32 11.57 -2.90
C ALA A 83 7.87 10.19 -3.37
N ALA A 84 6.78 9.65 -2.80
CA ALA A 84 6.19 8.39 -3.25
C ALA A 84 5.76 8.46 -4.73
N ALA A 85 5.12 9.55 -5.16
CA ALA A 85 4.66 9.73 -6.53
C ALA A 85 5.79 9.82 -7.58
N GLN A 86 7.01 10.19 -7.15
CA GLN A 86 8.19 10.24 -8.01
C GLN A 86 9.02 8.95 -8.01
N ALA A 87 8.68 7.98 -7.16
CA ALA A 87 9.46 6.75 -7.02
C ALA A 87 9.28 5.85 -8.25
N VAL A 88 10.39 5.51 -8.92
CA VAL A 88 10.41 4.67 -10.13
C VAL A 88 10.55 3.19 -9.78
N PRO A 89 10.20 2.26 -10.70
CA PRO A 89 10.38 0.82 -10.46
C PRO A 89 11.80 0.47 -9.98
N GLY A 90 11.88 -0.41 -8.98
CA GLY A 90 13.13 -0.81 -8.32
C GLY A 90 13.57 0.09 -7.16
N THR A 91 13.01 1.29 -7.02
CA THR A 91 13.31 2.22 -5.91
C THR A 91 13.03 1.53 -4.57
N PRO A 92 13.99 1.48 -3.63
CA PRO A 92 13.76 0.96 -2.29
C PRO A 92 12.79 1.84 -1.51
N VAL A 93 11.85 1.23 -0.79
CA VAL A 93 10.87 1.92 0.05
C VAL A 93 10.80 1.24 1.42
N ARG A 94 10.61 2.05 2.46
CA ARG A 94 10.27 1.64 3.83
C ARG A 94 9.11 2.51 4.31
N PHE A 95 8.29 1.93 5.20
CA PHE A 95 7.16 2.61 5.84
C PHE A 95 7.50 3.00 7.27
#